data_AF-A0A3S1G1Y4-F1
#
_entry.id   AF-A0A3S1G1Y4-F1
#
_cell.length_a   1.000
_cell.length_b   1.000
_cell.length_c   1.000
_cell.angle_alpha   90.00
_cell.angle_beta   90.00
_cell.angle_gamma   90.00
#
_symmetry.space_group_name_H-M   'P 1'
#
loop_
_entity.id
_entity.type
_entity.pdbx_description
1 polymer ?
#
loop_
_entity_poly.entity_id
_entity_poly.type
_entity_poly.pdbx_seq_one_letter_code
_entity_poly.pdbx_strand_id
1 'polypeptide(L)' 'MPNREAKDAEEAKALADIEEYGCHILYVLEEDEHPPFAYSVGIEHNFSVPELVVIGLKPELSMTIINEYC' A
#
# COMPACT_ATOMS: atom_id res chain seq x y z
N MET A 1 2.89 -12.93 -2.57
CA MET A 1 1.67 -13.65 -2.13
C MET A 1 1.61 -14.95 -2.91
N PRO A 2 1.75 -16.14 -2.30
CA PRO A 2 2.05 -17.34 -3.07
C PRO A 2 0.89 -17.69 -4.02
N ASN A 3 1.22 -17.78 -5.31
CA ASN A 3 0.36 -18.27 -6.40
C ASN A 3 -0.83 -17.40 -6.83
N ARG A 4 -0.83 -16.09 -6.56
CA ARG A 4 -1.85 -15.16 -7.08
C ARG A 4 -1.48 -14.72 -8.50
N GLU A 5 -2.25 -15.17 -9.49
CA GLU A 5 -2.16 -14.68 -10.87
C GLU A 5 -2.91 -13.36 -11.00
N ALA A 6 -2.26 -12.35 -11.61
CA ALA A 6 -2.86 -11.05 -11.86
C ALA A 6 -4.08 -11.17 -12.78
N LYS A 7 -5.20 -10.56 -12.37
CA LYS A 7 -6.44 -10.53 -13.17
C LYS A 7 -6.53 -9.34 -14.12
N ASP A 8 -5.79 -8.28 -13.83
CA ASP A 8 -5.72 -7.05 -14.61
C ASP A 8 -4.36 -6.35 -14.44
N ALA A 9 -4.17 -5.24 -15.15
CA ALA A 9 -2.91 -4.49 -15.14
C ALA A 9 -2.62 -3.80 -13.79
N GLU A 10 -3.64 -3.40 -13.04
CA GLU A 10 -3.43 -2.76 -11.73
C GLU A 10 -2.98 -3.79 -10.70
N GLU A 11 -3.58 -4.98 -10.73
CA GLU A 11 -3.14 -6.10 -9.92
C GLU A 11 -1.73 -6.54 -10.28
N ALA A 12 -1.38 -6.58 -11.58
CA ALA A 12 -0.02 -6.90 -12.03
C ALA A 12 1.00 -5.89 -11.50
N LYS A 13 0.67 -4.60 -11.52
CA LYS A 13 1.50 -3.55 -10.94
C LYS A 13 1.65 -3.74 -9.43
N ALA A 14 0.57 -3.98 -8.71
CA ALA A 14 0.63 -4.18 -7.26
C ALA A 14 1.53 -5.37 -6.89
N LEU A 15 1.44 -6.48 -7.61
CA LEU A 15 2.33 -7.64 -7.39
C LEU A 15 3.79 -7.31 -7.70
N ALA A 16 4.07 -6.58 -8.79
CA ALA A 16 5.42 -6.14 -9.13
C ALA A 16 6.01 -5.19 -8.08
N ASP A 17 5.22 -4.21 -7.61
CA ASP A 17 5.67 -3.27 -6.58
C ASP A 17 5.98 -4.00 -5.25
N ILE A 18 5.19 -5.02 -4.89
CA ILE A 18 5.44 -5.86 -3.70
C ILE A 18 6.73 -6.65 -3.83
N GLU A 19 7.02 -7.20 -5.02
CA GLU A 19 8.25 -7.96 -5.27
C GLU A 19 9.49 -7.05 -5.29
N GLU A 20 9.38 -5.85 -5.87
CA GLU A 20 10.50 -4.92 -6.04
C GLU A 20 10.79 -4.07 -4.79
N TYR A 21 9.74 -3.52 -4.16
CA TYR A 21 9.85 -2.51 -3.10
C TYR A 21 9.41 -3.02 -1.72
N GLY A 22 8.95 -4.26 -1.63
CA GLY A 22 8.47 -4.84 -0.39
C GLY A 22 6.98 -4.62 -0.12
N CYS A 23 6.37 -3.57 -0.69
CA CYS A 23 4.93 -3.36 -0.64
C CYS A 23 4.42 -2.49 -1.80
N HIS A 24 3.11 -2.52 -2.03
CA HIS A 24 2.40 -1.58 -2.88
C HIS A 24 1.61 -0.60 -2.00
N ILE A 25 1.70 0.71 -2.30
CA ILE A 25 1.03 1.76 -1.53
C ILE A 25 -0.05 2.41 -2.39
N LEU A 26 -1.26 2.49 -1.85
CA LEU A 26 -2.38 3.19 -2.46
C LEU A 26 -2.72 4.40 -1.61
N TYR A 27 -2.97 5.54 -2.27
CA TYR A 27 -3.48 6.75 -1.64
C TYR A 27 -4.87 7.05 -2.18
N VAL A 28 -5.85 7.02 -1.28
CA VAL A 28 -7.24 7.34 -1.57
C VAL A 28 -7.46 8.82 -1.25
N LEU A 29 -7.92 9.55 -2.25
CA LEU A 29 -8.25 10.97 -2.12
C LEU A 29 -9.44 11.17 -1.18
N GLU A 30 -9.60 12.39 -0.68
CA GLU A 30 -10.77 12.76 0.11
C GLU A 30 -12.06 12.60 -0.70
N GLU A 31 -13.14 12.18 -0.03
CA GLU A 31 -14.47 12.03 -0.62
C GLU A 31 -15.52 12.50 0.41
N ASP A 32 -16.27 13.55 0.09
CA ASP A 32 -17.28 14.17 0.96
C ASP A 32 -16.78 14.47 2.39
N GLU A 33 -17.31 13.77 3.40
CA GLU A 33 -16.93 13.92 4.82
C GLU A 33 -15.83 12.93 5.25
N HIS A 34 -15.26 12.17 4.31
CA HIS A 34 -14.23 11.18 4.58
C HIS A 34 -12.82 11.76 4.35
N PRO A 35 -11.92 11.69 5.36
CA PRO A 35 -10.55 12.13 5.18
C PRO A 35 -9.81 11.23 4.17
N PRO A 36 -8.80 11.75 3.47
CA PRO A 36 -7.96 10.93 2.62
C PRO A 36 -7.18 9.92 3.47
N PHE A 37 -6.77 8.81 2.86
CA PHE A 37 -5.98 7.82 3.56
C PHE A 37 -5.04 7.06 2.61
N ALA A 38 -3.93 6.58 3.15
CA ALA A 38 -3.04 5.65 2.47
C ALA A 38 -3.07 4.29 3.14
N TYR A 39 -2.86 3.23 2.38
CA TYR A 39 -2.68 1.89 2.94
C TYR A 39 -1.65 1.08 2.17
N SER A 40 -0.99 0.18 2.88
CA SER A 40 -0.04 -0.78 2.32
C SER A 40 -0.72 -2.08 1.91
N VAL A 41 -0.11 -2.75 0.93
CA VAL A 41 -0.42 -4.12 0.55
C VAL A 41 0.90 -4.85 0.39
N GLY A 42 1.11 -5.96 1.11
CA GLY A 42 2.28 -6.83 0.97
C GLY A 42 3.30 -6.72 2.11
N ILE A 43 3.14 -5.80 3.06
CA ILE A 43 4.04 -5.70 4.22
C ILE A 43 3.95 -6.97 5.07
N GLU A 44 2.74 -7.47 5.32
CA GLU A 44 2.56 -8.71 6.09
C GLU A 44 3.20 -9.89 5.39
N HIS A 45 3.05 -9.94 4.07
CA HIS A 45 3.61 -11.01 3.26
C HIS A 45 5.14 -11.05 3.29
N ASN A 46 5.81 -9.90 3.15
CA ASN A 46 7.26 -9.83 3.00
C ASN A 46 8.01 -9.71 4.33
N PHE A 47 7.41 -9.04 5.33
CA PHE A 47 8.08 -8.70 6.58
C PHE A 47 7.45 -9.39 7.80
N SER A 48 6.32 -10.10 7.65
CA SER A 48 5.63 -10.78 8.76
C SER A 48 5.20 -9.83 9.90
N VAL A 49 4.87 -8.58 9.54
CA VAL A 49 4.33 -7.56 10.46
C VAL A 49 3.04 -6.97 9.91
N PRO A 50 2.21 -6.29 10.72
CA PRO A 50 0.92 -5.78 10.26
C PRO A 50 1.03 -4.79 9.10
N GLU A 51 0.00 -4.78 8.23
CA GLU A 51 -0.20 -3.71 7.26
C GLU A 51 -0.50 -2.37 7.96
N LEU A 52 -0.21 -1.27 7.27
CA LEU A 52 -0.44 0.09 7.75
C LEU A 52 -1.58 0.76 7.01
N VAL A 53 -2.37 1.53 7.75
CA VAL A 53 -3.32 2.51 7.22
C VAL A 53 -3.05 3.86 7.88
N VAL A 54 -2.82 4.89 7.08
CA VAL A 54 -2.54 6.27 7.52
C VAL A 54 -3.69 7.16 7.09
N ILE A 55 -4.38 7.79 8.03
CA ILE A 55 -5.62 8.54 7.77
C ILE A 55 -5.41 10.04 8.05
N GLY A 56 -5.89 10.88 7.16
CA GLY A 56 -5.95 12.34 7.34
C GLY A 56 -4.62 13.08 7.10
N LEU A 57 -3.61 12.41 6.54
CA LEU A 57 -2.33 13.01 6.18
C LEU A 57 -2.20 13.17 4.67
N LYS A 58 -1.37 14.12 4.24
CA LYS A 58 -1.05 14.35 2.83
C LYS A 58 -0.36 13.13 2.19
N PRO A 59 -0.40 12.98 0.85
CA PRO A 59 0.18 11.83 0.15
C PRO A 59 1.65 11.59 0.50
N GLU A 60 2.47 12.65 0.46
CA GLU A 60 3.92 12.54 0.62
C GLU A 60 4.26 12.01 2.02
N LEU A 61 3.63 12.55 3.06
CA LEU A 61 3.87 12.13 4.43
C LEU A 61 3.35 10.71 4.70
N SER A 62 2.17 10.37 4.14
CA SER A 62 1.59 9.04 4.31
C SER A 62 2.47 7.96 3.66
N MET A 63 2.96 8.23 2.45
CA MET A 63 3.88 7.32 1.75
C MET A 63 5.22 7.20 2.48
N THR A 64 5.78 8.30 3.00
CA THR A 64 7.00 8.24 3.82
C THR A 64 6.81 7.39 5.07
N ILE A 65 5.70 7.56 5.81
CA ILE A 65 5.43 6.76 7.02
C ILE A 65 5.38 5.27 6.70
N ILE A 66 4.72 4.89 5.60
CA ILE A 66 4.60 3.47 5.22
C ILE A 66 5.97 2.92 4.75
N ASN A 67 6.73 3.67 3.95
CA ASN A 67 8.04 3.24 3.47
C ASN A 67 9.08 3.10 4.59
N GLU A 68 8.99 3.90 5.66
CA GLU A 68 9.94 3.88 6.78
C GLU A 68 9.52 2.90 7.90
N TYR A 69 8.47 2.11 7.70
CA TYR A 69 8.00 1.15 8.69
C TYR A 69 8.84 -0.14 8.73
N CYS A 70 9.35 -0.61 7.59
CA CYS A 70 10.05 -1.89 7.42
C CYS A 70 11.24 -1.79 6.48
#